data_AF-A0A7C2S2U9-F1
#
_entry.id   AF-A0A7C2S2U9-F1
#
_cell.length_a   1.000
_cell.length_b   1.000
_cell.length_c   1.000
_cell.angle_alpha   90.00
_cell.angle_beta   90.00
_cell.angle_gamma   90.00
#
_symmetry.space_group_name_H-M   'P 1'
#
loop_
_entity.id
_entity.type
_entity.pdbx_description
1 polymer ?
#
loop_
_entity_poly.entity_id
_entity_poly.type
_entity_poly.pdbx_seq_one_letter_code
_entity_poly.pdbx_strand_id
1 'polypeptide(L)'
;GLILEGQDFAVISDILGDEDQLGDMDFKVAGTESGITALQMDIKVKGITREILSDALNQAKVARLFVLGKMAEIITGPRAQISDFAPKIITLQIKPEKIKDVIGPSGRTIKKIIEETGVQIDIDETGKVKIASPSKEACDKAVDIVESIVQEIEVGKIYIGKVKRILDFGAIVEIMPRTDGLVHISELAPTRVRTVSDIVKEGDEILVKCISIENDGRIRLSRKEALGENIEDYRKRV
;
A
#
# COMPACT_ATOMS: atom_id res chain seq x y z
N GLY A 1 2.30 5.03 43.99
CA GLY A 1 1.45 4.62 45.13
C GLY A 1 1.34 5.76 46.10
N LEU A 2 0.45 5.63 47.07
CA LEU A 2 0.22 6.62 48.10
C LEU A 2 -0.07 5.92 49.43
N ILE A 3 0.53 6.44 50.51
CA ILE A 3 0.23 6.07 51.90
C ILE A 3 -0.36 7.31 52.58
N LEU A 4 -1.46 7.15 53.30
CA LEU A 4 -2.20 8.21 53.98
C LEU A 4 -2.43 7.83 55.44
N GLU A 5 -1.86 8.61 56.37
CA GLU A 5 -2.05 8.44 57.81
C GLU A 5 -2.60 9.72 58.42
N GLY A 6 -3.93 9.75 58.66
CA GLY A 6 -4.61 10.92 59.21
C GLY A 6 -4.57 12.11 58.23
N GLN A 7 -3.72 13.09 58.50
CA GLN A 7 -3.50 14.26 57.62
C GLN A 7 -2.18 14.19 56.85
N ASP A 8 -1.28 13.29 57.24
CA ASP A 8 0.02 13.13 56.61
C ASP A 8 -0.08 12.12 55.46
N PHE A 9 0.63 12.39 54.37
CA PHE A 9 0.66 11.47 53.23
C PHE A 9 2.05 11.41 52.60
N ALA A 10 2.35 10.27 51.99
CA ALA A 10 3.55 10.06 51.20
C ALA A 10 3.19 9.54 49.81
N VAL A 11 3.71 10.21 48.78
CA VAL A 11 3.60 9.75 47.39
C VAL A 11 4.87 8.98 47.02
N ILE A 12 4.68 7.73 46.61
CA ILE A 12 5.76 6.81 46.26
C ILE A 12 5.80 6.63 44.74
N SER A 13 6.99 6.83 44.16
CA SER A 13 7.25 6.65 42.73
C SER A 13 7.85 5.27 42.45
N ASP A 14 7.46 4.66 41.33
CA ASP A 14 7.94 3.34 40.90
C ASP A 14 7.80 2.26 41.99
N ILE A 15 6.56 2.05 42.42
CA ILE A 15 6.26 1.20 43.56
C ILE A 15 6.61 -0.26 43.31
N LEU A 16 7.09 -0.92 44.35
CA LEU A 16 7.26 -2.37 44.42
C LEU A 16 5.93 -3.07 44.72
N GLY A 17 5.89 -4.40 44.55
CA GLY A 17 4.70 -5.19 44.86
C GLY A 17 4.25 -5.07 46.32
N ASP A 18 5.20 -5.06 47.26
CA ASP A 18 4.89 -4.91 48.69
C ASP A 18 4.32 -3.52 49.00
N GLU A 19 4.82 -2.47 48.33
CA GLU A 19 4.34 -1.10 48.48
C GLU A 19 2.95 -0.89 47.86
N ASP A 20 2.61 -1.64 46.81
CA ASP A 20 1.25 -1.69 46.26
C ASP A 20 0.28 -2.34 47.24
N GLN A 21 0.68 -3.47 47.83
CA GLN A 21 -0.17 -4.22 48.78
C GLN A 21 -0.46 -3.41 50.05
N LEU A 22 0.53 -2.65 50.54
CA LEU A 22 0.43 -1.84 51.75
C LEU A 22 -0.11 -0.42 51.49
N GLY A 23 -0.08 0.05 50.25
CA GLY A 23 -0.51 1.39 49.88
C GLY A 23 -2.03 1.58 49.84
N ASP A 24 -2.47 2.78 50.22
CA ASP A 24 -3.87 3.19 50.29
C ASP A 24 -4.47 3.60 48.94
N MET A 25 -3.61 3.92 47.98
CA MET A 25 -3.96 4.13 46.58
C MET A 25 -2.79 3.72 45.68
N ASP A 26 -3.10 2.97 44.64
CA ASP A 26 -2.20 2.74 43.52
C ASP A 26 -2.72 3.42 42.26
N PHE A 27 -1.80 3.94 41.46
CA PHE A 27 -2.14 4.57 40.21
C PHE A 27 -1.02 4.43 39.22
N LYS A 28 -1.41 4.35 37.95
CA LYS A 28 -0.53 4.12 36.81
C LYS A 28 -0.76 5.25 35.84
N VAL A 29 0.30 5.99 35.52
CA VAL A 29 0.27 7.15 34.62
C VAL A 29 1.17 6.86 33.43
N ALA A 30 0.59 6.78 32.23
CA ALA A 30 1.32 6.66 30.98
C ALA A 30 1.10 7.91 30.12
N GLY A 31 2.10 8.26 29.32
CA GLY A 31 2.03 9.47 28.52
C GLY A 31 3.31 9.79 27.76
N THR A 32 3.23 10.85 26.98
CA THR A 32 4.35 11.48 26.27
C THR A 32 4.91 12.64 27.10
N GLU A 33 5.89 13.34 26.53
CA GLU A 33 6.36 14.62 27.06
C GLU A 33 5.26 15.70 27.05
N SER A 34 4.36 15.63 26.07
CA SER A 34 3.29 16.62 25.87
C SER A 34 2.03 16.36 26.71
N GLY A 35 1.83 15.15 27.22
CA GLY A 35 0.60 14.85 27.96
C GLY A 35 0.47 13.42 28.45
N ILE A 36 -0.63 13.18 29.17
CA ILE A 36 -1.04 11.85 29.64
C ILE A 36 -1.86 11.19 28.53
N THR A 37 -1.53 9.94 28.21
CA THR A 37 -2.28 9.12 27.25
C THR A 37 -3.17 8.10 27.95
N ALA A 38 -2.79 7.66 29.15
CA ALA A 38 -3.61 6.80 29.98
C ALA A 38 -3.37 7.08 31.47
N LEU A 39 -4.45 7.01 32.25
CA LEU A 39 -4.45 7.12 33.70
C LEU A 39 -5.36 6.03 34.26
N GLN A 40 -4.80 5.17 35.10
CA GLN A 40 -5.55 4.20 35.89
C GLN A 40 -5.32 4.51 37.37
N MET A 41 -6.38 4.48 38.16
CA MET A 41 -6.34 4.73 39.59
C MET A 41 -7.19 3.68 40.31
N ASP A 42 -6.65 3.11 41.37
CA ASP A 42 -7.36 2.24 42.30
C ASP A 42 -7.17 2.80 43.72
N ILE A 43 -8.30 3.13 44.36
CA ILE A 43 -8.34 3.86 45.62
C ILE A 43 -8.96 2.93 46.66
N LYS A 44 -8.19 2.61 47.71
CA LYS A 44 -8.59 1.65 48.74
C LYS A 44 -9.17 2.34 49.98
N VAL A 45 -8.93 3.64 50.15
CA VAL A 45 -9.39 4.44 51.30
C VAL A 45 -10.17 5.69 50.90
N LYS A 46 -10.89 6.26 51.87
CA LYS A 46 -11.49 7.60 51.73
C LYS A 46 -10.49 8.66 52.19
N GLY A 47 -10.66 9.91 51.75
CA GLY A 47 -9.86 11.05 52.22
C GLY A 47 -8.81 11.55 51.22
N ILE A 48 -8.74 10.99 50.02
CA ILE A 48 -7.87 11.51 48.96
C ILE A 48 -8.47 12.79 48.38
N THR A 49 -7.82 13.92 48.68
CA THR A 49 -8.24 15.24 48.19
C THR A 49 -7.68 15.52 46.79
N ARG A 50 -8.23 16.56 46.14
CA ARG A 50 -7.72 17.03 44.85
C ARG A 50 -6.27 17.51 44.93
N GLU A 51 -5.87 18.06 46.06
CA GLU A 51 -4.51 18.54 46.31
C GLU A 51 -3.54 17.38 46.34
N ILE A 52 -3.85 16.32 47.11
CA ILE A 52 -3.08 15.08 47.16
C ILE A 52 -2.93 14.47 45.76
N LEU A 53 -4.02 14.42 45.00
CA LEU A 53 -4.01 13.93 43.61
C LEU A 53 -3.14 14.79 42.69
N SER A 54 -3.16 16.11 42.85
CA SER A 54 -2.34 17.03 42.07
C SER A 54 -0.86 16.79 42.35
N ASP A 55 -0.47 16.64 43.61
CA ASP A 55 0.91 16.35 44.01
C ASP A 55 1.37 14.99 43.48
N ALA A 56 0.51 13.98 43.60
CA ALA A 56 0.78 12.65 43.07
C ALA A 56 1.02 12.66 41.55
N LEU A 57 0.19 13.39 40.79
CA LEU A 57 0.34 13.52 39.34
C LEU A 57 1.56 14.37 38.94
N ASN A 58 1.91 15.39 39.71
CA ASN A 58 3.11 16.19 39.50
C ASN A 58 4.37 15.36 39.70
N GLN A 59 4.43 14.57 40.78
CA GLN A 59 5.54 13.66 41.02
C GLN A 59 5.61 12.57 39.94
N ALA A 60 4.46 12.01 39.54
CA ALA A 60 4.40 11.05 38.44
C ALA A 60 4.83 11.64 37.10
N LYS A 61 4.58 12.93 36.83
CA LYS A 61 5.09 13.63 35.64
C LYS A 61 6.62 13.67 35.64
N VAL A 62 7.24 14.03 36.77
CA VAL A 62 8.71 14.07 36.90
C VAL A 62 9.29 12.68 36.64
N ALA A 63 8.75 11.64 37.29
CA ALA A 63 9.19 10.26 37.09
C ALA A 63 9.01 9.80 35.63
N ARG A 64 7.85 10.09 35.02
CA ARG A 64 7.58 9.75 33.62
C ARG A 64 8.59 10.39 32.67
N LEU A 65 8.89 11.68 32.83
CA LEU A 65 9.87 12.38 31.99
C LEU A 65 11.28 11.82 32.19
N PHE A 66 11.64 11.44 33.42
CA PHE A 66 12.91 10.77 33.70
C PHE A 66 13.03 9.44 32.94
N VAL A 67 12.01 8.58 33.02
CA VAL A 67 11.99 7.29 32.31
C VAL A 67 12.02 7.49 30.78
N LEU A 68 11.23 8.43 30.26
CA LEU A 68 11.24 8.77 28.83
C LEU A 68 12.62 9.25 28.37
N GLY A 69 13.32 10.06 29.19
CA GLY A 69 14.69 10.48 28.91
C GLY A 69 15.65 9.30 28.83
N LYS A 70 15.55 8.33 29.75
CA LYS A 70 16.35 7.10 29.71
C LYS A 70 16.04 6.21 28.50
N MET A 71 14.78 6.16 28.07
CA MET A 71 14.39 5.47 26.82
C MET A 71 15.00 6.16 25.59
N ALA A 72 14.97 7.50 25.57
CA ALA A 72 15.50 8.31 24.47
C ALA A 72 17.02 8.21 24.30
N GLU A 73 17.77 7.90 25.37
CA GLU A 73 19.21 7.58 25.29
C GLU A 73 19.50 6.37 24.38
N ILE A 74 18.51 5.49 24.17
CA ILE A 74 18.65 4.27 23.36
C ILE A 74 17.92 4.40 22.02
N ILE A 75 16.69 4.92 22.01
CA ILE A 75 15.87 5.04 20.81
C ILE A 75 15.11 6.37 20.83
N THR A 76 15.45 7.27 19.91
CA THR A 76 14.85 8.61 19.84
C THR A 76 13.63 8.67 18.92
N GLY A 77 13.40 7.63 18.12
CA GLY A 77 12.31 7.59 17.17
C GLY A 77 12.15 6.23 16.50
N PRO A 78 11.09 6.08 15.67
CA PRO A 78 10.89 4.86 14.90
C PRO A 78 12.06 4.61 13.94
N ARG A 79 12.45 3.35 13.77
CA ARG A 79 13.51 2.98 12.82
C ARG A 79 13.06 3.26 11.39
N ALA A 80 13.98 3.71 10.54
CA ALA A 80 13.71 3.98 9.13
C ALA A 80 13.32 2.72 8.35
N GLN A 81 13.79 1.55 8.78
CA GLN A 81 13.51 0.28 8.14
C GLN A 81 13.09 -0.77 9.17
N ILE A 82 12.12 -1.59 8.77
CA ILE A 82 11.66 -2.76 9.52
C ILE A 82 12.73 -3.87 9.39
N SER A 83 12.82 -4.74 10.39
CA SER A 83 13.70 -5.93 10.37
C SER A 83 13.51 -6.76 9.09
N ASP A 84 14.60 -7.32 8.55
CA ASP A 84 14.54 -8.19 7.37
C ASP A 84 13.80 -9.50 7.62
N PHE A 85 13.69 -9.93 8.88
CA PHE A 85 12.94 -11.12 9.27
C PHE A 85 11.47 -10.83 9.60
N ALA A 86 11.09 -9.56 9.71
CA ALA A 86 9.70 -9.20 9.95
C ALA A 86 8.95 -9.20 8.61
N PRO A 87 7.69 -9.68 8.59
CA PRO A 87 6.87 -9.63 7.39
C PRO A 87 6.78 -8.19 6.87
N LYS A 88 7.19 -8.01 5.61
CA LYS A 88 7.09 -6.71 4.94
C LYS A 88 5.68 -6.58 4.39
N ILE A 89 4.97 -5.56 4.86
CA ILE A 89 3.64 -5.21 4.36
C ILE A 89 3.83 -4.02 3.42
N ILE A 90 3.71 -4.26 2.12
CA ILE A 90 3.67 -3.20 1.12
C ILE A 90 2.21 -2.82 0.91
N THR A 91 1.93 -1.54 0.91
CA THR A 91 0.60 -0.99 0.63
C THR A 91 0.68 -0.17 -0.64
N LEU A 92 -0.16 -0.50 -1.62
CA LEU A 92 -0.36 0.30 -2.83
C LEU A 92 -1.83 0.70 -2.97
N GLN A 93 -2.06 1.77 -3.73
CA GLN A 93 -3.38 2.30 -4.02
C GLN A 93 -3.71 2.08 -5.49
N ILE A 94 -4.80 1.39 -5.76
CA ILE A 94 -5.36 1.21 -7.12
C ILE A 94 -6.69 1.94 -7.24
N LYS A 95 -7.16 2.18 -8.46
CA LYS A 95 -8.50 2.72 -8.71
C LYS A 95 -9.56 1.67 -8.30
N PRO A 96 -10.64 2.05 -7.58
CA PRO A 96 -11.68 1.10 -7.16
C PRO A 96 -12.29 0.28 -8.29
N GLU A 97 -12.40 0.87 -9.49
CA GLU A 97 -12.90 0.21 -10.70
C GLU A 97 -12.05 -0.99 -11.12
N LYS A 98 -10.74 -0.96 -10.83
CA LYS A 98 -9.75 -1.98 -11.18
C LYS A 98 -9.65 -3.12 -10.18
N ILE A 99 -10.33 -3.04 -9.03
CA ILE A 99 -10.34 -4.11 -8.03
C ILE A 99 -10.82 -5.43 -8.65
N LYS A 100 -11.85 -5.38 -9.51
CA LYS A 100 -12.39 -6.55 -10.19
C LYS A 100 -11.38 -7.20 -11.15
N ASP A 101 -10.50 -6.40 -11.75
CA ASP A 101 -9.47 -6.88 -12.68
C ASP A 101 -8.38 -7.64 -11.92
N VAL A 102 -7.94 -7.10 -10.77
CA VAL A 102 -6.93 -7.71 -9.89
C VAL A 102 -7.46 -9.00 -9.23
N ILE A 103 -8.70 -9.02 -8.76
CA ILE A 103 -9.32 -10.23 -8.20
C ILE A 103 -9.54 -11.27 -9.30
N GLY A 104 -10.05 -10.83 -10.45
CA GLY A 104 -10.43 -11.67 -11.57
C GLY A 104 -11.69 -12.51 -11.32
N PRO A 105 -12.18 -13.24 -12.36
CA PRO A 105 -13.39 -14.06 -12.24
C PRO A 105 -13.23 -15.13 -11.16
N SER A 106 -14.13 -15.13 -10.16
CA SER A 106 -14.09 -16.05 -9.01
C SER A 106 -12.77 -16.03 -8.21
N GLY A 107 -12.03 -14.91 -8.25
CA GLY A 107 -10.75 -14.78 -7.55
C GLY A 107 -9.59 -15.54 -8.18
N ARG A 108 -9.70 -15.96 -9.45
CA ARG A 108 -8.65 -16.75 -10.11
C ARG A 108 -7.33 -15.98 -10.26
N THR A 109 -7.39 -14.69 -10.61
CA THR A 109 -6.19 -13.88 -10.83
C THR A 109 -5.43 -13.70 -9.52
N ILE A 110 -6.11 -13.25 -8.46
CA ILE A 110 -5.47 -13.07 -7.15
C ILE A 110 -4.93 -14.38 -6.56
N LYS A 111 -5.64 -15.50 -6.73
CA LYS A 111 -5.15 -16.83 -6.31
C LYS A 111 -3.88 -17.22 -7.05
N LYS A 112 -3.82 -16.96 -8.36
CA LYS A 112 -2.62 -17.22 -9.17
C LYS A 112 -1.42 -16.39 -8.70
N ILE A 113 -1.63 -15.10 -8.41
CA ILE A 113 -0.56 -14.24 -7.86
C ILE A 113 -0.05 -14.80 -6.53
N ILE A 114 -0.97 -15.17 -5.62
CA ILE A 114 -0.62 -15.78 -4.31
C ILE A 114 0.14 -17.09 -4.50
N GLU A 115 -0.27 -17.94 -5.43
CA GLU A 115 0.38 -19.23 -5.70
C GLU A 115 1.79 -19.06 -6.32
N GLU A 116 1.96 -18.10 -7.23
CA GLU A 116 3.24 -17.84 -7.89
C GLU A 116 4.26 -17.13 -6.98
N THR A 117 3.79 -16.25 -6.08
CA THR A 117 4.66 -15.39 -5.27
C THR A 117 4.74 -15.81 -3.80
N GLY A 118 3.78 -16.60 -3.31
CA GLY A 118 3.70 -17.01 -1.90
C GLY A 118 3.34 -15.90 -0.93
N VAL A 119 2.84 -14.76 -1.41
CA VAL A 119 2.47 -13.61 -0.58
C VAL A 119 1.02 -13.72 -0.09
N GLN A 120 0.67 -12.97 0.95
CA GLN A 120 -0.72 -12.70 1.32
C GLN A 120 -1.16 -11.36 0.72
N ILE A 121 -2.33 -11.33 0.08
CA ILE A 121 -2.90 -10.12 -0.53
C ILE A 121 -4.26 -9.84 0.10
N ASP A 122 -4.45 -8.63 0.61
CA ASP A 122 -5.71 -8.08 1.11
C ASP A 122 -6.07 -6.85 0.29
N ILE A 123 -7.30 -6.78 -0.22
CA ILE A 123 -7.78 -5.66 -1.04
C ILE A 123 -9.07 -5.14 -0.41
N ASP A 124 -9.07 -3.87 -0.02
CA ASP A 124 -10.27 -3.22 0.49
C ASP A 124 -11.11 -2.55 -0.61
N GLU A 125 -12.35 -2.18 -0.26
CA GLU A 125 -13.30 -1.53 -1.18
C GLU A 125 -12.83 -0.15 -1.66
N THR A 126 -11.86 0.47 -0.98
CA THR A 126 -11.28 1.76 -1.36
C THR A 126 -10.19 1.63 -2.42
N GLY A 127 -9.79 0.39 -2.77
CA GLY A 127 -8.71 0.11 -3.70
C GLY A 127 -7.34 0.09 -3.02
N LYS A 128 -7.27 -0.02 -1.70
CA LYS A 128 -6.01 -0.21 -0.99
C LYS A 128 -5.66 -1.70 -1.02
N VAL A 129 -4.52 -2.02 -1.63
CA VAL A 129 -4.00 -3.38 -1.71
C VAL A 129 -2.84 -3.50 -0.74
N LYS A 130 -2.92 -4.44 0.19
CA LYS A 130 -1.84 -4.79 1.12
C LYS A 130 -1.26 -6.13 0.71
N ILE A 131 0.05 -6.16 0.48
CA ILE A 131 0.80 -7.35 0.12
C ILE A 131 1.78 -7.63 1.26
N ALA A 132 1.67 -8.82 1.86
CA ALA A 132 2.47 -9.21 3.02
C ALA A 132 3.24 -10.50 2.75
N SER A 133 4.54 -10.49 3.01
CA SER A 133 5.40 -11.68 2.95
C SER A 133 6.65 -11.50 3.81
N PRO A 134 7.26 -12.59 4.34
CA PRO A 134 8.59 -12.54 4.92
C PRO A 134 9.69 -12.21 3.90
N SER A 135 9.45 -12.42 2.59
CA SER A 135 10.42 -12.10 1.54
C SER A 135 10.07 -10.78 0.85
N LYS A 136 11.03 -9.84 0.85
CA LYS A 136 10.90 -8.58 0.11
C LYS A 136 10.73 -8.83 -1.38
N GLU A 137 11.54 -9.72 -1.94
CA GLU A 137 11.50 -10.05 -3.38
C GLU A 137 10.16 -10.63 -3.81
N ALA A 138 9.52 -11.42 -2.93
CA ALA A 138 8.17 -11.93 -3.18
C ALA A 138 7.13 -10.81 -3.19
N CYS A 139 7.21 -9.88 -2.24
CA CYS A 139 6.34 -8.70 -2.23
C CYS A 139 6.55 -7.83 -3.48
N ASP A 140 7.81 -7.54 -3.85
CA ASP A 140 8.13 -6.71 -5.00
C ASP A 140 7.58 -7.35 -6.30
N LYS A 141 7.76 -8.66 -6.51
CA LYS A 141 7.16 -9.38 -7.64
C LYS A 141 5.63 -9.30 -7.67
N ALA A 142 4.98 -9.43 -6.51
CA ALA A 142 3.53 -9.34 -6.43
C ALA A 142 3.04 -7.92 -6.71
N VAL A 143 3.77 -6.89 -6.26
CA VAL A 143 3.50 -5.48 -6.61
C VAL A 143 3.59 -5.29 -8.12
N ASP A 144 4.67 -5.74 -8.76
CA ASP A 144 4.85 -5.61 -10.22
C ASP A 144 3.70 -6.25 -10.99
N ILE A 145 3.26 -7.44 -10.57
CA ILE A 145 2.12 -8.12 -11.22
C ILE A 145 0.83 -7.31 -11.03
N VAL A 146 0.54 -6.83 -9.81
CA VAL A 146 -0.67 -6.03 -9.56
C VAL A 146 -0.62 -4.72 -10.35
N GLU A 147 0.51 -4.02 -10.37
CA GLU A 147 0.71 -2.79 -11.14
C GLU A 147 0.52 -3.02 -12.63
N SER A 148 1.02 -4.13 -13.18
CA SER A 148 0.83 -4.48 -14.59
C SER A 148 -0.65 -4.72 -14.97
N ILE A 149 -1.46 -5.24 -14.04
CA ILE A 149 -2.90 -5.47 -14.24
C ILE A 149 -3.68 -4.16 -14.21
N VAL A 150 -3.31 -3.24 -13.31
CA VAL A 150 -4.00 -1.96 -13.17
C VAL A 150 -3.43 -0.86 -14.06
N GLN A 151 -2.34 -1.14 -14.78
CA GLN A 151 -1.71 -0.19 -15.67
C GLN A 151 -2.72 0.33 -16.69
N GLU A 152 -2.82 1.66 -16.76
CA GLU A 152 -3.69 2.30 -17.72
C GLU A 152 -2.95 2.58 -19.02
N ILE A 153 -3.74 2.63 -20.10
CA ILE A 153 -3.22 3.07 -21.38
C ILE A 153 -3.07 4.58 -21.31
N GLU A 154 -1.87 5.05 -21.60
CA GLU A 154 -1.57 6.47 -21.68
C GLU A 154 -1.62 6.89 -23.13
N VAL A 155 -2.38 7.95 -23.40
CA VAL A 155 -2.37 8.61 -24.71
C VAL A 155 -0.95 9.10 -25.00
N GLY A 156 -0.43 8.74 -26.18
CA GLY A 156 0.91 9.06 -26.63
C GLY A 156 1.95 7.96 -26.37
N LYS A 157 1.65 6.97 -25.53
CA LYS A 157 2.58 5.87 -25.23
C LYS A 157 2.52 4.77 -26.29
N ILE A 158 3.66 4.13 -26.52
CA ILE A 158 3.84 3.04 -27.49
C ILE A 158 3.85 1.71 -26.75
N TYR A 159 3.10 0.75 -27.29
CA TYR A 159 2.91 -0.58 -26.74
C TYR A 159 3.26 -1.63 -27.80
N ILE A 160 3.77 -2.78 -27.36
CA ILE A 160 3.85 -3.98 -28.19
C ILE A 160 2.48 -4.64 -28.12
N GLY A 161 1.80 -4.74 -29.26
CA GLY A 161 0.46 -5.31 -29.34
C GLY A 161 0.40 -6.51 -30.28
N LYS A 162 -0.40 -7.50 -29.92
CA LYS A 162 -0.65 -8.68 -30.74
C LYS A 162 -1.96 -8.54 -31.50
N VAL A 163 -1.92 -8.71 -32.82
CA VAL A 163 -3.12 -8.65 -33.67
C VAL A 163 -4.02 -9.84 -33.35
N LYS A 164 -5.20 -9.58 -32.77
CA LYS A 164 -6.19 -10.62 -32.45
C LYS A 164 -7.09 -10.93 -33.63
N ARG A 165 -7.55 -9.89 -34.33
CA ARG A 165 -8.52 -10.03 -35.41
C ARG A 165 -8.37 -8.93 -36.44
N ILE A 166 -8.52 -9.27 -37.71
CA ILE A 166 -8.56 -8.29 -38.80
C ILE A 166 -10.02 -8.01 -39.21
N LEU A 167 -10.31 -6.74 -39.49
CA LEU A 167 -11.59 -6.25 -39.99
C LEU A 167 -11.36 -5.50 -41.32
N ASP A 168 -12.41 -5.31 -42.11
CA ASP A 168 -12.30 -4.62 -43.42
C ASP A 168 -11.77 -3.18 -43.32
N PHE A 169 -11.99 -2.53 -42.17
CA PHE A 169 -11.62 -1.13 -41.92
C PHE A 169 -10.50 -0.95 -40.87
N GLY A 170 -9.94 -2.04 -40.34
CA GLY A 170 -8.88 -1.95 -39.33
C GLY A 170 -8.46 -3.29 -38.72
N ALA A 171 -7.60 -3.23 -37.71
CA ALA A 171 -7.14 -4.40 -36.96
C ALA A 171 -7.40 -4.21 -35.46
N ILE A 172 -7.86 -5.26 -34.78
CA ILE A 172 -7.97 -5.29 -33.32
C ILE A 172 -6.66 -5.84 -32.77
N VAL A 173 -6.02 -5.07 -31.90
CA VAL A 173 -4.71 -5.36 -31.34
C VAL A 173 -4.82 -5.39 -29.81
N GLU A 174 -4.44 -6.51 -29.20
CA GLU A 174 -4.32 -6.64 -27.74
C GLU A 174 -2.98 -6.04 -27.31
N ILE A 175 -3.03 -4.98 -26.51
CA ILE A 175 -1.83 -4.26 -26.03
C ILE A 175 -1.50 -4.54 -24.57
N MET A 176 -2.49 -4.98 -23.79
CA MET A 176 -2.34 -5.48 -22.43
C MET A 176 -3.39 -6.58 -22.19
N PRO A 177 -3.21 -7.47 -21.20
CA PRO A 177 -4.19 -8.51 -20.91
C PRO A 177 -5.59 -7.93 -20.78
N ARG A 178 -6.54 -8.44 -21.58
CA ARG A 178 -7.96 -8.01 -21.58
C ARG A 178 -8.20 -6.58 -22.08
N THR A 179 -7.19 -5.94 -22.67
CA THR A 179 -7.28 -4.57 -23.18
C THR A 179 -6.95 -4.54 -24.67
N ASP A 180 -8.00 -4.38 -25.47
CA ASP A 180 -7.94 -4.37 -26.92
C ASP A 180 -8.08 -2.93 -27.45
N GLY A 181 -7.32 -2.59 -28.49
CA GLY A 181 -7.44 -1.32 -29.21
C GLY A 181 -7.64 -1.53 -30.71
N LEU A 182 -8.21 -0.53 -31.38
CA LEU A 182 -8.47 -0.54 -32.81
C LEU A 182 -7.43 0.29 -33.55
N VAL A 183 -6.74 -0.33 -34.50
CA VAL A 183 -5.93 0.37 -35.50
C VAL A 183 -6.76 0.54 -36.76
N HIS A 184 -7.12 1.78 -37.11
CA HIS A 184 -7.85 2.06 -38.34
C HIS A 184 -6.94 1.88 -39.57
N ILE A 185 -7.51 1.53 -40.74
CA ILE A 185 -6.73 1.28 -41.97
C ILE A 185 -5.83 2.48 -42.38
N SER A 186 -6.27 3.70 -42.09
CA SER A 186 -5.47 4.92 -42.34
C SER A 186 -4.25 5.09 -41.43
N GLU A 187 -4.25 4.39 -40.29
CA GLU A 187 -3.23 4.46 -39.25
C GLU A 187 -2.26 3.26 -39.28
N LEU A 188 -2.42 2.34 -40.23
CA LEU A 188 -1.54 1.17 -40.40
C LEU A 188 -0.21 1.50 -41.07
N ALA A 189 -0.21 2.44 -42.02
CA ALA A 189 0.95 2.80 -42.83
C ALA A 189 0.88 4.27 -43.29
N PRO A 190 2.02 4.88 -43.68
CA PRO A 190 2.03 6.24 -44.23
C PRO A 190 1.52 6.30 -45.68
N THR A 191 1.47 5.16 -46.37
CA THR A 191 1.00 5.01 -47.75
C THR A 191 -0.45 4.53 -47.78
N ARG A 192 -1.15 4.75 -48.90
CA ARG A 192 -2.54 4.31 -49.06
C ARG A 192 -2.62 2.78 -49.13
N VAL A 193 -3.13 2.17 -48.08
CA VAL A 193 -3.35 0.72 -47.97
C VAL A 193 -4.71 0.36 -48.58
N ARG A 194 -4.75 -0.69 -49.40
CA ARG A 194 -6.00 -1.20 -50.00
C ARG A 194 -6.70 -2.21 -49.08
N THR A 195 -5.95 -3.11 -48.47
CA THR A 195 -6.46 -4.13 -47.56
C THR A 195 -5.60 -4.20 -46.30
N VAL A 196 -6.22 -4.32 -45.13
CA VAL A 196 -5.50 -4.43 -43.84
C VAL A 196 -4.56 -5.65 -43.83
N SER A 197 -5.01 -6.76 -44.42
CA SER A 197 -4.28 -8.03 -44.55
C SER A 197 -2.97 -7.93 -45.35
N ASP A 198 -2.76 -6.84 -46.10
CA ASP A 198 -1.52 -6.60 -46.84
C ASP A 198 -0.39 -6.13 -45.91
N ILE A 199 -0.72 -5.59 -44.73
CA ILE A 199 0.23 -4.97 -43.80
C ILE A 199 0.41 -5.78 -42.52
N VAL A 200 -0.66 -6.40 -42.01
CA VAL A 200 -0.66 -7.15 -40.75
C VAL A 200 -1.43 -8.46 -40.90
N LYS A 201 -0.99 -9.49 -40.19
CA LYS A 201 -1.69 -10.78 -40.07
C LYS A 201 -2.17 -11.02 -38.65
N GLU A 202 -3.18 -11.87 -38.51
CA GLU A 202 -3.61 -12.32 -37.19
C GLU A 202 -2.47 -13.08 -36.50
N GLY A 203 -2.20 -12.73 -35.25
CA GLY A 203 -1.09 -13.25 -34.47
C GLY A 203 0.20 -12.44 -34.53
N ASP A 204 0.33 -11.46 -35.43
CA ASP A 204 1.53 -10.62 -35.53
C ASP A 204 1.69 -9.71 -34.30
N GLU A 205 2.94 -9.54 -33.87
CA GLU A 205 3.32 -8.54 -32.87
C GLU A 205 3.76 -7.25 -33.58
N ILE A 206 3.08 -6.14 -33.28
CA ILE A 206 3.36 -4.84 -33.88
C ILE A 206 3.48 -3.76 -32.81
N LEU A 207 4.31 -2.74 -33.07
CA LEU A 207 4.33 -1.52 -32.25
C LEU A 207 3.16 -0.62 -32.63
N VAL A 208 2.44 -0.16 -31.62
CA VAL A 208 1.27 0.70 -31.76
C VAL A 208 1.29 1.80 -30.71
N LYS A 209 1.03 3.03 -31.12
CA LYS A 209 0.89 4.19 -30.24
C LYS A 209 -0.58 4.42 -29.91
N CYS A 210 -0.90 4.69 -28.65
CA CYS A 210 -2.23 5.16 -28.29
C CYS A 210 -2.42 6.61 -28.74
N ILE A 211 -3.37 6.86 -29.66
CA ILE A 211 -3.69 8.22 -30.13
C ILE A 211 -4.73 8.87 -29.21
N SER A 212 -5.76 8.11 -28.83
CA SER A 212 -6.86 8.63 -28.04
C SER A 212 -7.61 7.49 -27.36
N ILE A 213 -8.22 7.80 -26.24
CA ILE A 213 -9.18 6.93 -25.55
C ILE A 213 -10.52 7.64 -25.64
N GLU A 214 -11.50 6.99 -26.28
CA GLU A 214 -12.86 7.53 -26.39
C GLU A 214 -13.62 7.40 -25.06
N ASN A 215 -14.68 8.19 -24.88
CA ASN A 215 -15.47 8.22 -23.65
C ASN A 215 -16.18 6.88 -23.34
N ASP A 216 -16.31 6.00 -24.33
CA ASP A 216 -16.86 4.64 -24.17
C ASP A 216 -15.79 3.57 -23.88
N GLY A 217 -14.53 3.99 -23.67
CA GLY A 217 -13.40 3.12 -23.38
C GLY A 217 -12.71 2.54 -24.61
N ARG A 218 -13.14 2.88 -25.84
CA ARG A 218 -12.45 2.42 -27.05
C ARG A 218 -11.10 3.11 -27.21
N ILE A 219 -10.05 2.31 -27.31
CA ILE A 219 -8.69 2.81 -27.54
C ILE A 219 -8.41 2.86 -29.03
N ARG A 220 -8.05 4.05 -29.54
CA ARG A 220 -7.54 4.23 -30.89
C ARG A 220 -6.03 4.09 -30.89
N LEU A 221 -5.54 3.21 -31.75
CA LEU A 221 -4.14 2.89 -31.90
C LEU A 221 -3.66 3.30 -33.29
N SER A 222 -2.37 3.69 -33.40
CA SER A 222 -1.72 3.90 -34.68
C SER A 222 -0.38 3.21 -34.74
N ARG A 223 -0.20 2.44 -35.81
CA ARG A 223 1.07 1.85 -36.17
C ARG A 223 1.96 2.89 -36.86
N LYS A 224 1.37 3.79 -37.66
CA LYS A 224 2.08 4.83 -38.40
C LYS A 224 2.93 5.72 -37.49
N GLU A 225 2.38 6.16 -36.36
CA GLU A 225 3.12 6.97 -35.40
C GLU A 225 4.19 6.20 -34.62
N ALA A 226 4.20 4.86 -34.70
CA ALA A 226 5.19 3.99 -34.06
C ALA A 226 6.23 3.41 -35.05
N LEU A 227 6.12 3.70 -36.36
CA LEU A 227 7.00 3.15 -37.41
C LEU A 227 8.48 3.57 -37.32
N GLY A 228 8.81 4.57 -36.49
CA GLY A 228 10.18 5.03 -36.24
C GLY A 228 10.88 4.36 -35.06
N GLU A 229 10.21 3.47 -34.34
CA GLU A 229 10.70 2.82 -33.13
C GLU A 229 11.05 1.35 -33.41
N ASN A 230 12.09 0.84 -32.73
CA ASN A 230 12.51 -0.55 -32.87
C ASN A 230 11.84 -1.43 -31.80
N ILE A 231 11.18 -2.51 -32.23
CA ILE A 231 10.48 -3.45 -31.34
C ILE A 231 11.41 -4.12 -30.33
N GLU A 232 12.69 -4.28 -30.65
CA GLU A 232 13.69 -4.86 -29.73
C GLU A 232 13.99 -3.97 -28.52
N ASP A 233 13.90 -2.65 -28.66
CA ASP A 233 14.15 -1.72 -27.56
C ASP A 233 13.04 -1.75 -26.51
N TYR A 234 11.83 -2.13 -26.93
CA TYR A 234 10.67 -2.26 -26.04
C TYR A 234 10.59 -3.65 -25.41
N ARG A 235 11.12 -4.69 -26.06
CA ARG A 235 11.25 -6.03 -25.47
C ARG A 235 12.22 -6.09 -24.30
N LYS A 236 13.19 -5.16 -24.21
CA LYS A 236 14.16 -5.07 -23.09
C LYS A 236 13.63 -4.30 -21.87
N ARG A 237 12.47 -3.62 -22.01
CA ARG A 237 11.85 -2.80 -20.96
C ARG A 237 10.72 -3.51 -20.21
N VAL A 238 10.32 -4.68 -20.69
CA VAL A 238 9.39 -5.62 -20.05
C VAL A 238 10.22 -6.72 -19.41
#